data_AF-A0A382GUZ0-F1
#
_entry.id   AF-A0A382GUZ0-F1
#
_cell.length_a   1.000
_cell.length_b   1.000
_cell.length_c   1.000
_cell.angle_alpha   90.00
_cell.angle_beta   90.00
_cell.angle_gamma   90.00
#
_symmetry.space_group_name_H-M   'P 1'
#
loop_
_entity.id
_entity.type
_entity.pdbx_description
1 polymer ?
#
loop_
_entity_poly.entity_id
_entity_poly.type
_entity_poly.pdbx_seq_one_letter_code
_entity_poly.pdbx_strand_id
1 'polypeptide(L)'
;MTDAAVDMKKSNNLLENLITKCENSSNALNDLVNTAEKHVKERIFENGSLDTKLLEKEQFICHGFAWLKTYNIALREMLNWAKKLNENKKIHETEKLILQSSFGEYLSQVVGGIPMWQTEIIRAHDFGLTDQELNSFLTDDVKDLIKNGNTNNVKIQI
;
A
#
# COMPACT_ATOMS: atom_id res chain seq x y z
N MET A 1 7.91 20.75 40.11
CA MET A 1 8.40 19.47 39.57
C MET A 1 8.35 19.60 38.05
N THR A 2 9.26 20.42 37.50
CA THR A 2 10.56 20.02 36.91
C THR A 2 10.38 19.27 35.59
N ASP A 3 10.60 20.02 34.51
CA ASP A 3 11.37 19.63 33.34
C ASP A 3 11.49 18.12 33.10
N ALA A 4 10.46 17.56 32.49
CA ALA A 4 10.64 16.50 31.52
C ALA A 4 10.30 17.10 30.14
N ALA A 5 11.03 18.16 29.76
CA ALA A 5 11.39 18.32 28.37
C ALA A 5 12.10 17.01 28.01
N VAL A 6 11.33 16.08 27.45
CA VAL A 6 11.86 14.84 26.91
C VAL A 6 12.74 15.28 25.77
N ASP A 7 14.03 15.42 26.08
CA ASP A 7 15.12 15.43 25.12
C ASP A 7 15.14 14.03 24.50
N MET A 8 14.10 13.78 23.69
CA MET A 8 13.94 12.61 22.87
C MET A 8 15.01 12.80 21.81
N LYS A 9 16.23 12.29 22.09
CA LYS A 9 17.24 12.04 21.08
C LYS A 9 16.49 11.56 19.85
N LYS A 10 16.53 12.32 18.76
CA LYS A 10 15.94 11.95 17.47
C LYS A 10 16.43 10.54 17.14
N SER A 11 15.65 9.53 17.49
CA SER A 11 15.89 8.17 17.08
C SER A 11 15.70 8.20 15.58
N ASN A 12 16.73 7.83 14.83
CA ASN A 12 16.67 7.82 13.37
C ASN A 12 15.64 6.74 12.94
N ASN A 13 14.38 7.13 12.86
CA ASN A 13 13.24 6.26 12.53
C ASN A 13 13.06 6.11 11.01
N LEU A 14 13.96 6.70 10.23
CA LEU A 14 13.98 6.55 8.78
C LEU A 14 14.62 5.23 8.39
N LEU A 15 13.93 4.50 7.52
CA LEU A 15 14.47 3.30 6.90
C LEU A 15 15.57 3.65 5.91
N GLU A 16 16.62 2.83 5.91
CA GLU A 16 17.69 2.94 4.93
C GLU A 16 17.18 2.63 3.52
N ASN A 17 17.73 3.32 2.51
CA ASN A 17 17.37 3.15 1.10
C ASN A 17 15.86 3.30 0.82
N LEU A 18 15.16 4.14 1.59
CA LEU A 18 13.70 4.29 1.55
C LEU A 18 13.11 4.41 0.13
N ILE A 19 13.65 5.28 -0.72
CA ILE A 19 13.12 5.48 -2.08
C ILE A 19 13.18 4.17 -2.87
N THR A 20 14.30 3.45 -2.82
CA THR A 20 14.46 2.15 -3.50
C THR A 20 13.52 1.10 -2.94
N LYS A 21 13.32 1.04 -1.61
CA LYS A 21 12.33 0.14 -0.99
C LYS A 21 10.92 0.42 -1.51
N CYS A 22 10.54 1.69 -1.59
CA CYS A 22 9.25 2.11 -2.12
C CYS A 22 9.10 1.81 -3.62
N GLU A 23 10.16 1.96 -4.41
CA GLU A 23 10.17 1.55 -5.83
C GLU A 23 9.90 0.05 -6.00
N ASN A 24 10.68 -0.79 -5.30
CA ASN A 24 10.54 -2.24 -5.35
C ASN A 24 9.14 -2.68 -4.89
N SER A 25 8.63 -2.07 -3.83
CA SER A 25 7.30 -2.36 -3.29
C SER A 25 6.17 -1.89 -4.22
N SER A 26 6.34 -0.75 -4.89
CA SER A 26 5.38 -0.27 -5.89
C SER A 26 5.32 -1.20 -7.10
N ASN A 27 6.45 -1.77 -7.52
CA ASN A 27 6.48 -2.76 -8.60
C ASN A 27 5.77 -4.06 -8.17
N ALA A 28 6.08 -4.58 -6.99
CA ALA A 28 5.42 -5.77 -6.44
C ALA A 28 3.91 -5.58 -6.30
N LEU A 29 3.46 -4.42 -5.81
CA LEU A 29 2.03 -4.10 -5.71
C LEU A 29 1.36 -4.01 -7.09
N ASN A 30 2.04 -3.44 -8.08
CA ASN A 30 1.51 -3.39 -9.44
C ASN A 30 1.29 -4.79 -10.03
N ASP A 31 2.21 -5.73 -9.79
CA ASP A 31 2.07 -7.11 -10.25
C ASP A 31 0.93 -7.85 -9.53
N LEU A 32 0.77 -7.63 -8.22
CA LEU A 32 -0.37 -8.16 -7.46
C LEU A 32 -1.71 -7.63 -8.00
N VAL A 33 -1.79 -6.31 -8.25
CA VAL A 33 -2.97 -5.66 -8.81
C VAL A 33 -3.31 -6.21 -10.19
N ASN A 34 -2.31 -6.42 -11.06
CA ASN A 34 -2.52 -7.00 -12.38
C ASN A 34 -3.03 -8.44 -12.30
N THR A 35 -2.58 -9.20 -11.30
CA THR A 35 -3.04 -10.56 -11.04
C THR A 35 -4.50 -10.55 -10.55
N ALA A 36 -4.81 -9.70 -9.56
CA ALA A 36 -6.18 -9.51 -9.08
C ALA A 36 -7.13 -9.06 -10.21
N GLU A 37 -6.67 -8.19 -11.12
CA GLU A 37 -7.47 -7.73 -12.27
C GLU A 37 -7.87 -8.90 -13.17
N LYS A 38 -6.97 -9.86 -13.42
CA LYS A 38 -7.28 -11.05 -14.21
C LYS A 38 -8.36 -11.88 -13.53
N HIS A 39 -8.21 -12.19 -12.25
CA HIS A 39 -9.18 -12.99 -11.50
C HIS A 39 -10.55 -12.31 -11.40
N VAL A 40 -10.59 -10.98 -11.23
CA VAL A 40 -11.84 -10.22 -11.23
C VAL A 40 -12.51 -10.26 -12.61
N LYS A 41 -11.73 -10.11 -13.70
CA LYS A 41 -12.27 -10.20 -15.07
C LYS A 41 -12.88 -11.55 -15.37
N GLU A 42 -12.30 -12.65 -14.89
CA GLU A 42 -12.86 -14.00 -15.04
C GLU A 42 -14.27 -14.15 -14.43
N ARG A 43 -14.63 -13.30 -13.46
CA ARG A 43 -15.95 -13.33 -12.81
C ARG A 43 -16.99 -12.43 -13.46
N ILE A 44 -16.57 -11.40 -14.18
CA ILE A 44 -17.47 -10.36 -14.72
C ILE A 44 -17.49 -10.28 -16.24
N PHE A 45 -16.66 -11.05 -16.95
CA PHE A 45 -16.68 -11.14 -18.40
C PHE A 45 -17.40 -12.41 -18.85
N GLU A 46 -18.27 -12.28 -19.85
CA GLU A 46 -18.91 -13.39 -20.54
C GLU A 46 -18.80 -13.15 -22.06
N ASN A 47 -18.48 -14.21 -22.81
CA ASN A 47 -18.31 -14.15 -24.29
C ASN A 47 -17.36 -13.06 -24.79
N GLY A 48 -16.31 -12.73 -24.02
CA GLY A 48 -15.30 -11.73 -24.40
C GLY A 48 -15.69 -10.28 -24.14
N SER A 49 -16.83 -10.03 -23.49
CA SER A 49 -17.30 -8.70 -23.10
C SER A 49 -17.67 -8.64 -21.63
N LEU A 50 -17.67 -7.43 -21.05
CA LEU A 50 -18.16 -7.22 -19.70
C LEU A 50 -19.67 -7.51 -19.63
N ASP A 51 -20.10 -8.38 -18.73
CA ASP A 51 -21.50 -8.63 -18.45
C ASP A 51 -21.96 -7.77 -17.25
N THR A 52 -22.99 -6.94 -17.46
CA THR A 52 -23.46 -6.01 -16.45
C THR A 52 -24.18 -6.68 -15.29
N LYS A 53 -24.82 -7.85 -15.51
CA LYS A 53 -25.48 -8.61 -14.45
C LYS A 53 -24.45 -9.30 -13.56
N LEU A 54 -23.37 -9.82 -14.15
CA LEU A 54 -22.24 -10.36 -13.38
C LEU A 54 -21.54 -9.25 -12.61
N LEU A 55 -21.35 -8.06 -13.21
CA LEU A 55 -20.80 -6.90 -12.51
C LEU A 55 -21.64 -6.51 -11.29
N GLU A 56 -22.97 -6.46 -11.41
CA GLU A 56 -23.89 -6.18 -10.30
C GLU A 56 -23.82 -7.28 -9.23
N LYS A 57 -23.77 -8.55 -9.63
CA LYS A 57 -23.67 -9.69 -8.73
C LYS A 57 -22.35 -9.68 -7.93
N GLU A 58 -21.24 -9.35 -8.58
CA GLU A 58 -19.89 -9.33 -8.01
C GLU A 58 -19.50 -7.93 -7.50
N GLN A 59 -20.47 -7.04 -7.24
CA GLN A 59 -20.26 -5.63 -6.90
C GLN A 59 -19.26 -5.42 -5.75
N PHE A 60 -19.33 -6.23 -4.69
CA PHE A 60 -18.40 -6.17 -3.56
C PHE A 60 -16.94 -6.33 -4.00
N ILE A 61 -16.67 -7.29 -4.88
CA ILE A 61 -15.34 -7.57 -5.42
C ILE A 61 -14.91 -6.48 -6.40
N CYS A 62 -15.84 -5.99 -7.24
CA CYS A 62 -15.54 -4.90 -8.18
C CYS A 62 -15.17 -3.60 -7.46
N HIS A 63 -15.92 -3.22 -6.42
CA HIS A 63 -15.60 -2.07 -5.58
C HIS A 63 -14.30 -2.29 -4.81
N GLY A 64 -14.11 -3.50 -4.27
CA GLY A 64 -12.86 -3.88 -3.61
C GLY A 64 -11.65 -3.75 -4.53
N PHE A 65 -11.79 -4.13 -5.80
CA PHE A 65 -10.72 -4.01 -6.77
C PHE A 65 -10.45 -2.54 -7.11
N ALA A 66 -11.49 -1.70 -7.18
CA ALA A 66 -11.32 -0.26 -7.34
C ALA A 66 -10.54 0.36 -6.15
N TRP A 67 -10.80 -0.09 -4.93
CA TRP A 67 -10.03 0.31 -3.74
C TRP A 67 -8.56 -0.16 -3.80
N LEU A 68 -8.32 -1.42 -4.17
CA LEU A 68 -6.95 -1.93 -4.36
C LEU A 68 -6.18 -1.13 -5.43
N LYS A 69 -6.82 -0.83 -6.57
CA LYS A 69 -6.23 0.00 -7.63
C LYS A 69 -5.96 1.43 -7.15
N THR A 70 -6.85 1.98 -6.33
CA THR A 70 -6.68 3.29 -5.70
C THR A 70 -5.44 3.33 -4.81
N TYR A 71 -5.20 2.29 -4.01
CA TYR A 71 -4.02 2.20 -3.14
C TYR A 71 -2.72 2.13 -3.97
N ASN A 72 -2.72 1.33 -5.04
CA ASN A 72 -1.59 1.25 -5.96
C ASN A 72 -1.25 2.62 -6.59
N ILE A 73 -2.27 3.34 -7.08
CA ILE A 73 -2.07 4.67 -7.68
C ILE A 73 -1.62 5.67 -6.62
N ALA A 74 -2.22 5.67 -5.43
CA ALA A 74 -1.84 6.57 -4.35
C ALA A 74 -0.36 6.39 -3.96
N LEU A 75 0.10 5.15 -3.75
CA LEU A 75 1.49 4.86 -3.40
C LEU A 75 2.46 5.23 -4.53
N ARG A 76 2.09 4.97 -5.79
CA ARG A 76 2.88 5.39 -6.95
C ARG A 76 3.06 6.91 -6.99
N GLU A 77 1.99 7.67 -6.79
CA GLU A 77 2.07 9.13 -6.82
C GLU A 77 2.80 9.71 -5.61
N MET A 78 2.66 9.10 -4.43
CA MET A 78 3.48 9.46 -3.25
C MET A 78 4.97 9.25 -3.52
N LEU A 79 5.33 8.14 -4.17
CA LEU A 79 6.72 7.87 -4.56
C LEU A 79 7.21 8.89 -5.60
N ASN A 80 6.42 9.19 -6.63
CA ASN A 80 6.75 10.20 -7.64
C ASN A 80 6.97 11.58 -7.03
N TRP A 81 6.10 11.97 -6.10
CA TRP A 81 6.23 13.21 -5.33
C TRP A 81 7.56 13.26 -4.57
N ALA A 82 7.87 12.21 -3.82
CA ALA A 82 9.12 12.14 -3.06
C ALA A 82 10.37 12.15 -3.95
N LYS A 83 10.35 11.43 -5.08
CA LYS A 83 11.43 11.45 -6.08
C LYS A 83 11.66 12.85 -6.63
N LYS A 84 10.59 13.55 -7.01
CA LYS A 84 10.66 14.92 -7.51
C LYS A 84 11.23 15.89 -6.47
N LEU A 85 10.87 15.73 -5.20
CA LEU A 85 11.48 16.51 -4.13
C LEU A 85 12.98 16.19 -3.96
N ASN A 86 13.35 14.92 -4.06
CA ASN A 86 14.74 14.48 -3.96
C ASN A 86 15.62 15.04 -5.09
N GLU A 87 15.15 14.96 -6.34
CA GLU A 87 15.81 15.55 -7.51
C GLU A 87 16.04 17.05 -7.35
N ASN A 88 15.06 17.75 -6.78
CA ASN A 88 15.13 19.19 -6.53
C ASN A 88 15.88 19.56 -5.24
N LYS A 89 16.46 18.59 -4.52
CA LYS A 89 17.13 18.78 -3.21
C LYS A 89 16.23 19.45 -2.16
N LYS A 90 14.92 19.18 -2.22
CA LYS A 90 13.87 19.70 -1.32
C LYS A 90 13.20 18.61 -0.49
N ILE A 91 13.74 17.39 -0.49
CA ILE A 91 13.24 16.32 0.38
C ILE A 91 13.91 16.44 1.74
N HIS A 92 13.10 16.65 2.78
CA HIS A 92 13.55 16.70 4.16
C HIS A 92 13.07 15.47 4.93
N GLU A 93 13.27 15.47 6.23
CA GLU A 93 12.94 14.33 7.10
C GLU A 93 11.43 14.06 7.13
N THR A 94 10.61 15.11 7.24
CA THR A 94 9.15 15.00 7.29
C THR A 94 8.59 14.36 6.01
N GLU A 95 9.04 14.74 4.82
CA GLU A 95 8.53 14.13 3.58
C GLU A 95 8.94 12.66 3.44
N LYS A 96 10.12 12.28 3.94
CA LYS A 96 10.54 10.88 4.00
C LYS A 96 9.68 10.08 4.98
N LEU A 97 9.38 10.63 6.16
CA LEU A 97 8.51 9.97 7.14
C LEU A 97 7.08 9.81 6.62
N ILE A 98 6.54 10.82 5.91
CA ILE A 98 5.24 10.72 5.25
C ILE A 98 5.24 9.61 4.20
N LEU A 99 6.25 9.56 3.32
CA LEU A 99 6.38 8.49 2.33
C LEU A 99 6.44 7.10 2.98
N GLN A 100 7.31 6.96 3.98
CA GLN A 100 7.52 5.71 4.71
C GLN A 100 6.24 5.24 5.43
N SER A 101 5.56 6.15 6.13
CA SER A 101 4.31 5.86 6.83
C SER A 101 3.19 5.48 5.87
N SER A 102 3.09 6.18 4.74
CA SER A 102 2.08 5.88 3.71
C SER A 102 2.26 4.47 3.14
N PHE A 103 3.48 4.10 2.74
CA PHE A 103 3.79 2.75 2.27
C PHE A 103 3.57 1.71 3.36
N GLY A 104 4.03 1.97 4.59
CA GLY A 104 3.85 1.03 5.71
C GLY A 104 2.38 0.74 6.00
N GLU A 105 1.53 1.78 6.03
CA GLU A 105 0.10 1.63 6.28
C GLU A 105 -0.62 0.92 5.13
N TYR A 106 -0.46 1.40 3.91
CA TYR A 106 -1.26 0.93 2.79
C TYR A 106 -0.88 -0.49 2.39
N LEU A 107 0.41 -0.85 2.44
CA LEU A 107 0.84 -2.24 2.22
C LEU A 107 0.33 -3.17 3.33
N SER A 108 0.29 -2.70 4.58
CA SER A 108 -0.28 -3.48 5.69
C SER A 108 -1.76 -3.77 5.45
N GLN A 109 -2.52 -2.79 4.96
CA GLN A 109 -3.93 -2.96 4.63
C GLN A 109 -4.16 -3.83 3.40
N VAL A 110 -3.29 -3.78 2.38
CA VAL A 110 -3.35 -4.73 1.24
C VAL A 110 -3.27 -6.20 1.72
N VAL A 111 -2.45 -6.47 2.74
CA VAL A 111 -2.29 -7.81 3.33
C VAL A 111 -3.40 -8.15 4.32
N GLY A 112 -3.74 -7.22 5.21
CA GLY A 112 -4.69 -7.42 6.32
C GLY A 112 -6.17 -7.27 5.93
N GLY A 113 -6.44 -6.61 4.80
CA GLY A 113 -7.76 -6.25 4.31
C GLY A 113 -7.94 -4.75 4.20
N ILE A 114 -8.48 -4.31 3.06
CA ILE A 114 -8.71 -2.89 2.75
C ILE A 114 -10.12 -2.53 3.24
N PRO A 115 -10.27 -1.57 4.16
CA PRO A 115 -11.58 -1.09 4.56
C PRO A 115 -12.18 -0.22 3.45
N MET A 116 -13.30 -0.67 2.87
CA MET A 116 -14.11 0.10 1.92
C MET A 116 -15.18 0.93 2.64
N TRP A 117 -15.68 0.38 3.73
CA TRP A 117 -16.60 1.00 4.68
C TRP A 117 -16.33 0.43 6.09
N GLN A 118 -16.98 0.96 7.12
CA GLN A 118 -16.77 0.52 8.51
C GLN A 118 -16.98 -1.00 8.71
N THR A 119 -17.90 -1.60 7.95
CA THR A 119 -18.25 -3.03 8.03
C THR A 119 -17.85 -3.83 6.79
N GLU A 120 -17.24 -3.19 5.79
CA GLU A 120 -16.90 -3.82 4.52
C GLU A 120 -15.39 -3.79 4.32
N ILE A 121 -14.76 -4.95 4.49
CA ILE A 121 -13.31 -5.13 4.36
C ILE A 121 -13.07 -6.17 3.28
N ILE A 122 -12.45 -5.75 2.17
CA ILE A 122 -12.05 -6.65 1.09
C ILE A 122 -10.66 -7.23 1.39
N ARG A 123 -10.49 -8.54 1.17
CA ARG A 123 -9.23 -9.27 1.41
C ARG A 123 -8.72 -9.91 0.13
N ALA A 124 -7.45 -10.32 0.14
CA ALA A 124 -6.80 -10.95 -1.00
C ALA A 124 -7.57 -12.17 -1.55
N HIS A 125 -8.07 -13.03 -0.67
CA HIS A 125 -8.83 -14.22 -1.07
C HIS A 125 -10.19 -13.90 -1.71
N ASP A 126 -10.78 -12.73 -1.43
CA ASP A 126 -12.05 -12.33 -2.06
C ASP A 126 -11.87 -12.13 -3.57
N PHE A 127 -10.70 -11.61 -3.98
CA PHE A 127 -10.28 -11.52 -5.38
C PHE A 127 -9.92 -12.89 -5.99
N GLY A 128 -9.81 -13.95 -5.19
CA GLY A 128 -9.31 -15.25 -5.62
C GLY A 128 -7.78 -15.31 -5.71
N LEU A 129 -7.05 -14.38 -5.09
CA LEU A 129 -5.59 -14.48 -4.99
C LEU A 129 -5.20 -15.68 -4.12
N THR A 130 -4.24 -16.46 -4.60
CA THR A 130 -3.67 -17.60 -3.91
C THR A 130 -2.60 -17.17 -2.90
N ASP A 131 -2.31 -18.05 -1.94
CA ASP A 131 -1.21 -17.83 -1.00
C ASP A 131 0.14 -17.67 -1.71
N GLN A 132 0.34 -18.35 -2.84
CA GLN A 132 1.58 -18.24 -3.63
C GLN A 132 1.71 -16.85 -4.26
N GLU A 133 0.64 -16.30 -4.82
CA GLU A 133 0.63 -14.96 -5.40
C GLU A 133 0.82 -13.89 -4.33
N LEU A 134 0.17 -14.06 -3.17
CA LEU A 134 0.36 -13.16 -2.03
C LEU A 134 1.79 -13.24 -1.49
N ASN A 135 2.38 -14.42 -1.39
CA ASN A 135 3.77 -14.61 -0.97
C ASN A 135 4.77 -13.97 -1.95
N SER A 136 4.47 -13.97 -3.25
CA SER A 136 5.29 -13.32 -4.27
C SER A 136 5.28 -11.78 -4.12
N PHE A 137 4.16 -11.21 -3.67
CA PHE A 137 4.06 -9.79 -3.32
C PHE A 137 4.86 -9.45 -2.05
N LEU A 138 4.94 -10.35 -1.07
CA LEU A 138 5.61 -10.17 0.21
C LEU A 138 7.15 -10.30 0.12
N THR A 139 7.76 -9.47 -0.72
CA THR A 139 9.22 -9.31 -0.82
C THR A 139 9.81 -8.75 0.49
N ASP A 140 11.13 -8.80 0.64
CA ASP A 140 11.80 -8.30 1.85
C ASP A 140 11.58 -6.79 2.06
N ASP A 141 11.57 -5.99 0.99
CA ASP A 141 11.29 -4.55 1.09
C ASP A 141 9.83 -4.26 1.49
N VAL A 142 8.88 -5.02 0.96
CA VAL A 142 7.46 -4.92 1.35
C VAL A 142 7.29 -5.28 2.82
N LYS A 143 7.88 -6.40 3.27
CA LYS A 143 7.83 -6.84 4.67
C LYS A 143 8.46 -5.81 5.62
N ASP A 144 9.59 -5.23 5.23
CA ASP A 144 10.28 -4.22 6.02
C ASP A 144 9.44 -2.95 6.17
N LEU A 145 8.85 -2.45 5.08
CA LEU A 145 7.93 -1.30 5.12
C LEU A 145 6.68 -1.58 5.94
N ILE A 146 6.05 -2.75 5.80
CA ILE A 146 4.90 -3.16 6.63
C ILE A 146 5.26 -3.14 8.11
N LYS A 147 6.41 -3.72 8.47
CA LYS A 147 6.81 -3.90 9.86
C LYS A 147 7.25 -2.59 10.51
N ASN A 148 8.02 -1.78 9.80
CA ASN A 148 8.76 -0.67 10.39
C ASN A 148 8.31 0.71 9.87
N GLY A 149 7.54 0.75 8.78
CA GLY A 149 7.22 1.99 8.08
C GLY A 149 6.24 2.90 8.82
N ASN A 150 5.29 2.33 9.57
CA ASN A 150 4.23 3.09 10.27
C ASN A 150 4.16 2.83 11.78
N THR A 151 5.31 2.69 12.44
CA THR A 151 5.37 2.48 13.90
C THR A 151 4.93 3.72 14.68
N ASN A 152 4.64 3.58 15.98
CA ASN A 152 4.29 4.72 16.84
C ASN A 152 5.38 5.80 16.84
N ASN A 153 6.66 5.40 16.82
CA ASN A 153 7.79 6.33 16.79
C ASN A 153 7.85 7.15 15.50
N VAL A 154 7.38 6.60 14.37
CA VAL A 154 7.21 7.34 13.11
C VAL A 154 6.03 8.30 13.22
N LYS A 155 4.89 7.84 13.72
CA LYS A 155 3.63 8.62 13.79
C LYS A 155 3.76 9.89 14.62
N ILE A 156 4.50 9.87 15.74
CA ILE A 156 4.68 11.05 16.59
C ILE A 156 5.64 12.11 16.00
N GLN A 157 6.27 11.82 14.85
CA GLN A 157 7.25 12.68 14.20
C GLN A 157 6.76 13.30 12.88
N ILE A 158 5.56 12.91 12.43
CA ILE A 158 4.86 13.50 11.27
C ILE A 158 3.96 14.62 11.79
#